data_AF-A0A968G803-F1
#
_entry.id   AF-A0A968G803-F1
#
_cell.length_a   1.000
_cell.length_b   1.000
_cell.length_c   1.000
_cell.angle_alpha   90.00
_cell.angle_beta   90.00
_cell.angle_gamma   90.00
#
_symmetry.space_group_name_H-M   'P 1'
#
loop_
_entity.id
_entity.type
_entity.pdbx_description
1 polymer ?
#
loop_
_entity_poly.entity_id
_entity_poly.type
_entity_poly.pdbx_seq_one_letter_code
_entity_poly.pdbx_strand_id
1 'polypeptide(L)'
;MDILVIQVLNSFFYASVLFLLAAGLSLIFGVMGIINLAHGSLYALGAYVTAWVVTAIAAELPLLLVLLLLPVGAVAVAAVGLVLEPTVIRPFYKRPEEYQLLVTFGLLLILEDVMRFLFGGTPLSAGTVMDKMG
;
A
#
# COMPACT_ATOMS: atom_id res chain seq x y z
N MET A 1 -25.14 -24.74 21.75
CA MET A 1 -25.33 -24.88 20.29
C MET A 1 -24.78 -23.65 19.57
N ASP A 2 -24.82 -22.48 20.21
CA ASP A 2 -24.39 -21.19 19.63
C ASP A 2 -22.87 -21.08 19.39
N ILE A 3 -22.05 -21.62 20.29
CA ILE A 3 -20.58 -21.61 20.14
C ILE A 3 -20.13 -22.37 18.89
N LEU A 4 -20.77 -23.50 18.59
CA LEU A 4 -20.41 -24.32 17.42
C LEU A 4 -20.76 -23.58 16.12
N VAL A 5 -21.92 -22.92 16.08
CA VAL A 5 -22.32 -22.07 14.94
C VAL A 5 -21.35 -20.90 14.76
N ILE A 6 -20.99 -20.19 15.83
CA ILE A 6 -20.04 -19.07 15.77
C ILE A 6 -18.67 -19.54 15.29
N GLN A 7 -18.18 -20.69 15.75
CA GLN A 7 -16.86 -21.21 15.37
C GLN A 7 -16.82 -21.67 13.91
N VAL A 8 -17.90 -22.26 13.41
CA VAL A 8 -18.03 -22.61 11.99
C VAL A 8 -18.06 -21.35 11.12
N LEU A 9 -18.82 -20.32 11.51
CA LEU A 9 -18.87 -19.05 10.80
C LEU A 9 -17.51 -18.33 10.81
N ASN A 10 -16.82 -18.31 11.94
CA ASN A 10 -15.46 -17.74 12.03
C ASN A 10 -14.46 -18.51 11.16
N SER A 11 -14.56 -19.85 11.13
CA SER A 11 -13.69 -20.68 10.29
C SER A 11 -13.96 -20.46 8.81
N PHE A 12 -15.24 -20.31 8.41
CA PHE A 12 -15.61 -19.95 7.04
C PHE A 12 -15.11 -18.57 6.66
N PHE A 13 -15.27 -17.58 7.53
CA PHE A 13 -14.75 -16.24 7.30
C PHE A 13 -13.22 -16.28 7.08
N TYR A 14 -12.50 -16.96 7.97
CA TYR A 14 -11.04 -17.08 7.85
C TYR A 14 -10.62 -17.83 6.58
N ALA A 15 -11.33 -18.92 6.25
CA ALA A 15 -11.11 -19.68 5.03
C ALA A 15 -11.38 -18.84 3.78
N SER A 16 -12.44 -18.03 3.77
CA SER A 16 -12.74 -17.10 2.67
C SER A 16 -11.66 -16.03 2.51
N VAL A 17 -11.16 -15.46 3.60
CA VAL A 17 -10.05 -14.51 3.56
C VAL A 17 -8.79 -15.15 2.97
N LEU A 18 -8.39 -16.32 3.48
CA LEU A 18 -7.21 -17.03 2.97
C LEU A 18 -7.40 -17.48 1.51
N PHE A 19 -8.59 -17.93 1.14
CA PHE A 19 -8.94 -18.29 -0.24
C PHE A 19 -8.83 -17.08 -1.18
N LEU A 20 -9.39 -15.93 -0.81
CA LEU A 20 -9.32 -14.71 -1.61
C LEU A 20 -7.88 -14.22 -1.76
N LEU A 21 -7.06 -14.30 -0.71
CA LEU A 21 -5.64 -13.97 -0.76
C LEU A 21 -4.88 -14.89 -1.73
N ALA A 22 -5.06 -16.20 -1.62
CA ALA A 22 -4.43 -17.19 -2.49
C ALA A 22 -4.90 -17.07 -3.95
N ALA A 23 -6.20 -16.91 -4.16
CA ALA A 23 -6.80 -16.72 -5.48
C ALA A 23 -6.32 -15.41 -6.12
N GLY A 24 -6.26 -14.31 -5.36
CA GLY A 24 -5.75 -13.03 -5.83
C GLY A 24 -4.29 -13.09 -6.27
N LEU A 25 -3.44 -13.77 -5.47
CA LEU A 25 -2.03 -13.98 -5.81
C LEU A 25 -1.88 -14.83 -7.10
N SER A 26 -2.65 -15.92 -7.20
CA SER A 26 -2.69 -16.78 -8.40
C SER A 26 -3.21 -16.04 -9.64
N LEU A 27 -4.19 -15.14 -9.49
CA LEU A 27 -4.79 -14.39 -10.58
C LEU A 27 -3.87 -13.25 -11.06
N ILE A 28 -3.19 -12.57 -10.14
CA ILE A 28 -2.14 -11.58 -10.45
C ILE A 28 -1.01 -12.25 -11.24
N PHE A 29 -0.53 -13.41 -10.78
CA PHE A 29 0.54 -14.16 -11.45
C PHE A 29 0.06 -14.80 -12.76
N GLY A 30 -1.19 -15.23 -12.83
CA GLY A 30 -1.76 -15.93 -13.99
C GLY A 30 -2.21 -15.04 -15.14
N VAL A 31 -2.67 -13.80 -14.88
CA VAL A 31 -3.27 -12.93 -15.90
C VAL A 31 -2.36 -11.77 -16.32
N MET A 32 -1.65 -11.14 -15.38
CA MET A 32 -0.81 -9.97 -15.73
C MET A 32 0.55 -10.36 -16.28
N GLY A 33 1.02 -11.60 -16.08
CA GLY A 33 2.35 -12.06 -16.51
C GLY A 33 3.50 -11.26 -15.88
N ILE A 34 3.19 -10.46 -14.85
CA ILE A 34 4.11 -9.53 -14.19
C ILE A 34 3.96 -9.67 -12.68
N ILE A 35 5.07 -9.98 -12.02
CA ILE A 35 5.12 -10.05 -10.56
C ILE A 35 5.69 -8.75 -10.02
N ASN A 36 4.84 -7.94 -9.37
CA ASN A 36 5.24 -6.67 -8.75
C ASN A 36 5.16 -6.76 -7.22
N LEU A 37 6.30 -6.99 -6.57
CA LEU A 37 6.39 -7.00 -5.11
C LEU A 37 6.45 -5.60 -4.49
N ALA A 38 6.90 -4.59 -5.26
CA ALA A 38 7.02 -3.20 -4.81
C ALA A 38 5.69 -2.47 -4.62
N HIS A 39 4.57 -3.02 -5.10
CA HIS A 39 3.26 -2.34 -5.02
C HIS A 39 2.89 -1.94 -3.58
N GLY A 40 3.24 -2.77 -2.58
CA GLY A 40 3.02 -2.47 -1.17
C GLY A 40 3.80 -1.24 -0.69
N SER A 41 5.05 -1.09 -1.15
CA SER A 41 5.89 0.08 -0.81
C SER A 41 5.39 1.37 -1.47
N LEU A 42 4.81 1.31 -2.67
CA LEU A 42 4.16 2.45 -3.31
C LEU A 42 2.87 2.86 -2.59
N TYR A 43 2.07 1.88 -2.14
CA TYR A 43 0.91 2.15 -1.29
C TYR A 43 1.34 2.82 0.03
N ALA A 44 2.36 2.27 0.69
CA ALA A 44 2.91 2.84 1.91
C ALA A 44 3.39 4.28 1.69
N LEU A 45 4.10 4.57 0.60
CA LEU A 45 4.56 5.92 0.26
C LEU A 45 3.39 6.91 0.21
N GLY A 46 2.30 6.55 -0.47
CA GLY A 46 1.10 7.38 -0.53
C GLY A 46 0.47 7.62 0.85
N ALA A 47 0.43 6.59 1.69
CA ALA A 47 -0.05 6.71 3.08
C ALA A 47 0.86 7.62 3.92
N TYR A 48 2.19 7.47 3.83
CA TYR A 48 3.16 8.30 4.55
C TYR A 48 3.06 9.77 4.12
N VAL A 49 3.01 10.05 2.82
CA VAL A 49 2.84 11.42 2.30
C VAL A 49 1.53 12.02 2.79
N THR A 50 0.43 11.26 2.71
CA THR A 50 -0.88 11.75 3.19
C THR A 50 -0.85 12.03 4.68
N ALA A 51 -0.31 11.09 5.48
CA ALA A 51 -0.19 11.25 6.92
C ALA A 51 0.67 12.46 7.29
N TRP A 52 1.79 12.67 6.58
CA TRP A 52 2.67 13.81 6.80
C TRP A 52 2.02 15.15 6.46
N VAL A 53 1.31 15.25 5.32
CA VAL A 53 0.58 16.47 4.93
C VAL A 53 -0.56 16.75 5.90
N VAL A 54 -1.30 15.72 6.30
CA VAL A 54 -2.40 15.84 7.25
C VAL A 54 -1.87 16.27 8.61
N THR A 55 -0.80 15.68 9.15
CA THR A 55 -0.25 16.09 10.46
C THR A 55 0.36 17.49 10.42
N ALA A 56 0.92 17.92 9.29
CA ALA A 56 1.48 19.26 9.13
C ALA A 56 0.41 20.37 9.08
N ILE A 57 -0.77 20.10 8.51
CA ILE A 57 -1.80 21.13 8.23
C ILE A 57 -3.03 20.99 9.16
N ALA A 58 -3.39 19.77 9.59
CA ALA A 58 -4.66 19.48 10.28
C ALA A 58 -4.69 19.83 11.79
N ALA A 59 -3.68 20.53 12.31
CA ALA A 59 -3.67 20.98 13.70
C ALA A 59 -4.92 21.81 14.06
N GLU A 60 -5.52 22.53 13.08
CA GLU A 60 -6.70 23.38 13.31
C GLU A 60 -7.82 23.31 12.24
N LEU A 61 -7.71 22.41 11.26
CA LEU A 61 -8.67 22.36 10.14
C LEU A 61 -9.93 21.52 10.45
N PRO A 62 -11.11 21.91 9.91
CA PRO A 62 -12.32 21.10 9.98
C PRO A 62 -12.18 19.81 9.15
N LEU A 63 -12.81 18.72 9.62
CA LEU A 63 -12.72 17.37 9.05
C LEU A 63 -12.94 17.33 7.53
N LEU A 64 -13.91 18.09 7.03
CA LEU A 64 -14.26 18.15 5.61
C LEU A 64 -13.10 18.67 4.75
N LEU A 65 -12.28 19.58 5.28
CA LEU A 65 -11.09 20.09 4.60
C LEU A 65 -9.93 19.10 4.66
N VAL A 66 -9.82 18.31 5.74
CA VAL A 66 -8.82 17.23 5.85
C VAL A 66 -9.10 16.11 4.84
N LEU A 67 -10.37 15.78 4.59
CA LEU A 67 -10.74 14.81 3.57
C LEU A 67 -10.28 15.23 2.16
N LEU A 68 -10.26 16.54 1.90
CA LEU A 68 -9.79 17.11 0.65
C LEU A 68 -8.27 16.95 0.44
N LEU A 69 -7.52 16.61 1.50
CA LEU A 69 -6.08 16.32 1.44
C LEU A 69 -5.77 14.85 1.09
N LEU A 70 -6.74 13.93 1.17
CA LEU A 70 -6.53 12.51 0.83
C LEU A 70 -5.96 12.28 -0.59
N PRO A 71 -6.39 13.02 -1.64
CA PRO A 71 -5.84 12.83 -2.98
C PRO A 71 -4.35 13.15 -3.10
N VAL A 72 -3.77 13.88 -2.14
CA VAL A 72 -2.35 14.29 -2.19
C VAL A 72 -1.42 13.08 -2.22
N GLY A 73 -1.71 12.04 -1.42
CA GLY A 73 -0.95 10.79 -1.47
C GLY A 73 -1.04 10.09 -2.82
N ALA A 74 -2.24 10.07 -3.41
CA ALA A 74 -2.45 9.48 -4.73
C ALA A 74 -1.68 10.23 -5.82
N VAL A 75 -1.67 11.56 -5.79
CA VAL A 75 -0.89 12.40 -6.71
C VAL A 75 0.60 12.17 -6.53
N ALA A 76 1.09 12.07 -5.29
CA ALA A 76 2.50 11.80 -5.01
C ALA A 76 2.93 10.42 -5.55
N VAL A 77 2.13 9.38 -5.31
CA VAL A 77 2.40 8.03 -5.84
C VAL A 77 2.31 8.02 -7.37
N ALA A 78 1.35 8.75 -7.97
CA ALA A 78 1.25 8.87 -9.41
C ALA A 78 2.52 9.52 -10.00
N ALA A 79 3.05 10.58 -9.38
CA ALA A 79 4.30 11.21 -9.80
C ALA A 79 5.49 10.24 -9.72
N VAL A 80 5.60 9.47 -8.63
CA VAL A 80 6.62 8.42 -8.49
C VAL A 80 6.44 7.34 -9.55
N GLY A 81 5.21 6.90 -9.81
CA GLY A 81 4.87 5.92 -10.84
C GLY A 81 5.21 6.39 -12.25
N LEU A 82 5.01 7.68 -12.57
CA LEU A 82 5.40 8.26 -13.86
C LEU A 82 6.91 8.20 -14.11
N VAL A 83 7.72 8.20 -13.05
CA VAL A 83 9.17 8.01 -13.16
C VAL A 83 9.49 6.53 -13.24
N LEU A 84 8.97 5.71 -12.32
CA LEU A 84 9.31 4.28 -12.23
C LEU A 84 8.85 3.46 -13.43
N GLU A 85 7.69 3.78 -14.01
CA GLU A 85 7.10 3.04 -15.11
C GLU A 85 8.04 3.00 -16.33
N PRO A 86 8.46 4.12 -16.94
CA PRO A 86 9.35 4.08 -18.09
C PRO A 86 10.79 3.65 -17.74
N THR A 87 11.30 3.92 -16.53
CA THR A 87 12.72 3.71 -16.21
C THR A 87 13.02 2.31 -15.67
N VAL A 88 12.18 1.78 -14.78
CA VAL A 88 12.43 0.53 -14.06
C VAL A 88 11.51 -0.57 -14.55
N ILE A 89 10.21 -0.30 -14.70
CA ILE A 89 9.21 -1.34 -14.86
C ILE A 89 9.06 -1.78 -16.33
N ARG A 90 8.83 -0.82 -17.24
CA ARG A 90 8.61 -1.06 -18.67
C ARG A 90 9.73 -1.83 -19.38
N PRO A 91 11.03 -1.64 -19.08
CA PRO A 91 12.11 -2.43 -19.70
C PRO A 91 12.06 -3.92 -19.35
N PHE A 92 11.46 -4.28 -18.21
CA PHE A 92 11.46 -5.65 -17.68
C PHE A 92 10.19 -6.45 -18.00
N TYR A 93 9.14 -5.82 -18.54
CA TYR A 93 7.90 -6.52 -18.97
C TYR A 93 8.12 -7.62 -20.00
N LYS A 94 9.18 -7.53 -20.82
CA LYS A 94 9.49 -8.55 -21.84
C LYS A 94 10.46 -9.62 -21.34
N ARG A 95 10.86 -9.57 -20.06
CA ARG A 95 11.83 -10.50 -19.45
C ARG A 95 11.11 -11.59 -18.67
N PRO A 96 11.75 -12.75 -18.42
CA PRO A 96 11.19 -13.80 -17.58
C PRO A 96 10.82 -13.30 -16.18
N GLU A 97 9.84 -13.95 -15.56
CA GLU A 97 9.23 -13.56 -14.26
C GLU A 97 10.25 -13.43 -13.11
N GLU A 98 11.30 -14.25 -13.11
CA GLU A 98 12.41 -14.20 -12.14
C GLU A 98 13.15 -12.85 -12.14
N TYR A 99 13.31 -12.21 -13.31
CA TYR A 99 13.94 -10.88 -13.41
C TYR A 99 13.01 -9.80 -12.89
N GLN A 100 11.70 -9.95 -13.11
CA GLN A 100 10.71 -8.99 -12.66
C GLN A 100 10.56 -9.04 -11.13
N LEU A 101 10.58 -10.24 -10.56
CA LEU A 101 10.68 -10.48 -9.12
C LEU A 101 11.91 -9.79 -8.52
N LEU A 102 13.09 -10.02 -9.08
CA LEU A 102 14.34 -9.46 -8.56
C LEU A 102 14.33 -7.92 -8.60
N VAL A 103 13.86 -7.33 -9.70
CA VAL A 103 13.79 -5.86 -9.87
C VAL A 103 12.76 -5.26 -8.91
N THR A 104 11.58 -5.87 -8.78
CA THR A 104 10.52 -5.32 -7.92
C THR A 104 10.82 -5.55 -6.44
N PHE A 105 11.54 -6.61 -6.08
CA PHE A 105 12.08 -6.78 -4.73
C PHE A 105 13.17 -5.74 -4.42
N GLY A 106 14.09 -5.49 -5.35
CA GLY A 106 15.09 -4.43 -5.19
C GLY A 106 14.43 -3.05 -5.06
N LEU A 107 13.41 -2.78 -5.87
CA LEU A 107 12.62 -1.55 -5.79
C LEU A 107 11.88 -1.42 -4.45
N LEU A 108 11.31 -2.51 -3.95
CA LEU A 108 10.70 -2.54 -2.61
C LEU A 108 11.71 -2.10 -1.55
N LEU A 109 12.90 -2.70 -1.52
CA LEU A 109 13.93 -2.38 -0.51
C LEU A 109 14.39 -0.93 -0.61
N ILE A 110 14.62 -0.42 -1.82
CA ILE A 110 15.02 0.98 -2.04
C ILE A 110 13.92 1.93 -1.56
N LEU A 111 12.66 1.67 -1.91
CA LEU A 111 11.55 2.53 -1.50
C LEU A 111 11.34 2.49 0.02
N GLU A 112 11.47 1.32 0.65
CA GLU A 112 11.42 1.19 2.10
C GLU A 112 12.52 1.99 2.80
N ASP A 113 13.76 1.89 2.33
CA ASP A 113 14.88 2.64 2.91
C ASP A 113 14.76 4.14 2.67
N VAL A 114 14.27 4.57 1.49
CA VAL A 114 13.98 5.99 1.21
C VAL A 114 12.87 6.50 2.14
N MET A 115 11.80 5.74 2.33
CA MET A 115 10.73 6.12 3.27
C MET A 115 11.26 6.22 4.70
N ARG A 116 12.06 5.24 5.16
CA ARG A 116 12.70 5.28 6.48
C ARG A 116 13.65 6.47 6.64
N PHE A 117 14.36 6.84 5.59
CA PHE A 117 15.25 7.99 5.60
C PHE A 117 14.49 9.32 5.70
N LEU A 118 13.38 9.46 4.96
CA LEU A 118 12.59 10.69 4.92
C LEU A 118 11.68 10.87 6.15
N PHE A 119 11.00 9.79 6.56
CA PHE A 119 9.93 9.81 7.56
C PHE A 119 10.37 9.26 8.94
N GLY A 120 11.57 8.67 9.01
CA GLY A 120 12.09 8.03 10.20
C GLY A 120 11.64 6.57 10.36
N GLY A 121 12.17 5.90 11.38
CA GLY A 121 11.82 4.51 11.69
C GLY A 121 10.52 4.34 12.47
N THR A 122 9.87 5.44 12.86
CA THR A 122 8.60 5.42 13.61
C THR A 122 7.41 5.53 12.66
N PRO A 123 6.38 4.68 12.80
CA PRO A 123 5.21 4.74 11.95
C PRO A 123 4.50 6.08 12.14
N LEU A 124 4.34 6.84 11.05
CA LEU A 124 3.51 8.03 11.04
C LEU A 124 2.05 7.63 10.97
N SER A 125 1.27 8.15 11.91
CA SER A 125 -0.18 7.98 11.96
C SER A 125 -0.84 9.35 12.01
N ALA A 126 -1.90 9.53 11.22
CA ALA A 126 -2.78 10.69 11.32
C ALA A 126 -3.78 10.56 12.50
N GLY A 127 -3.36 9.90 13.59
CA GLY A 127 -4.19 9.63 14.77
C GLY A 127 -4.72 10.90 15.44
N THR A 128 -4.02 12.03 15.31
CA THR A 128 -4.48 13.34 15.81
C THR A 128 -5.79 13.81 15.18
N VAL A 129 -6.14 13.33 13.98
CA VAL A 129 -7.45 13.58 13.37
C VAL A 129 -8.52 12.71 14.03
N MET A 130 -8.18 11.46 14.36
CA MET A 130 -9.08 10.47 14.95
C MET A 130 -9.36 10.75 16.44
N ASP A 131 -8.35 11.22 17.19
CA ASP A 131 -8.51 11.66 18.58
C ASP A 131 -9.45 12.88 18.70
N LYS A 132 -9.58 13.68 17.63
CA LYS A 132 -10.57 14.76 17.55
C LYS A 132 -11.98 14.30 17.13
N MET A 133 -12.13 13.06 16.66
CA MET A 133 -13.42 12.48 16.26
C MET A 133 -14.20 11.85 17.42
N GLY A 134 -13.58 11.65 18.59
CA GLY A 134 -14.18 11.02 19.76
C GLY A 134 -14.07 9.50 19.74
#